data_AF-A0A821QE68-F1
#
_entry.id   AF-A0A821QE68-F1
#
_cell.length_a   1.000
_cell.length_b   1.000
_cell.length_c   1.000
_cell.angle_alpha   90.00
_cell.angle_beta   90.00
_cell.angle_gamma   90.00
#
_symmetry.space_group_name_H-M   'P 1'
#
loop_
_entity.id
_entity.type
_entity.pdbx_description
1 polymer ?
#
loop_
_entity_poly.entity_id
_entity_poly.type
_entity_poly.pdbx_seq_one_letter_code
_entity_poly.pdbx_strand_id
1 'polypeptide(L)'
;HEQQEIFYYVREWCIKRLHNPQVEPLRLFITGGAGTGKSHLLKCLHYEATRIFSRKKQLDPDENINEIHTLITAFTGAAAVNVGGVTIHSAFGIGTQFQSLNNQLSSDKLNSYRCKLQSLK
;
A
#
# COMPACT_ATOMS: atom_id res chain seq x y z
N HIS A 1 16.05 -0.63 -18.16
CA HIS A 1 15.80 -2.07 -18.31
C HIS A 1 15.32 -2.68 -16.99
N GLU A 2 16.14 -2.68 -15.94
CA GLU A 2 15.81 -3.30 -14.64
C GLU A 2 14.49 -2.83 -14.01
N GLN A 3 14.25 -1.51 -13.93
CA GLN A 3 13.00 -0.96 -13.37
C GLN A 3 11.75 -1.43 -14.13
N GLN A 4 11.87 -1.60 -15.44
CA GLN A 4 10.77 -2.03 -16.31
C GLN A 4 10.46 -3.52 -16.07
N GLU A 5 11.48 -4.36 -15.88
CA GLU A 5 11.30 -5.77 -15.52
C GLU A 5 10.59 -5.92 -14.18
N ILE A 6 11.00 -5.15 -13.17
CA ILE A 6 10.32 -5.10 -11.87
C ILE A 6 8.87 -4.63 -12.03
N PHE A 7 8.64 -3.59 -12.83
CA PHE A 7 7.30 -3.06 -13.08
C PHE A 7 6.38 -4.13 -13.67
N TYR A 8 6.80 -4.82 -14.73
CA TYR A 8 6.00 -5.86 -15.36
C TYR A 8 5.83 -7.08 -14.45
N TYR A 9 6.84 -7.47 -13.69
CA TYR A 9 6.73 -8.56 -12.72
C TYR A 9 5.65 -8.28 -11.66
N VAL A 10 5.64 -7.08 -11.08
CA VAL A 10 4.60 -6.68 -10.10
C VAL A 10 3.23 -6.56 -10.76
N ARG A 11 3.16 -6.00 -11.97
CA ARG A 11 1.92 -5.87 -12.74
C ARG A 11 1.26 -7.23 -13.00
N GLU A 12 2.04 -8.21 -13.47
CA GLU A 12 1.55 -9.57 -13.70
C GLU A 12 1.08 -10.23 -12.41
N TRP A 13 1.79 -10.00 -11.30
CA TRP A 13 1.30 -10.45 -9.99
C TRP A 13 -0.03 -9.81 -9.61
N CYS A 14 -0.20 -8.49 -9.78
CA CYS A 14 -1.47 -7.80 -9.49
C CYS A 14 -2.63 -8.38 -10.30
N ILE A 15 -2.43 -8.65 -11.59
CA ILE A 15 -3.44 -9.26 -12.48
C ILE A 15 -3.80 -10.68 -12.01
N LYS A 16 -2.82 -11.50 -11.65
CA LYS A 16 -3.05 -12.85 -11.13
C LYS A 16 -3.81 -12.81 -9.80
N ARG A 17 -3.39 -11.94 -8.89
CA ARG A 17 -4.00 -11.76 -7.56
C ARG A 17 -5.43 -11.24 -7.63
N LEU A 18 -5.73 -10.38 -8.61
CA LEU A 18 -7.09 -9.87 -8.85
C LEU A 18 -8.07 -11.01 -9.20
N HIS A 19 -7.66 -11.93 -10.09
CA HIS A 19 -8.52 -13.03 -10.54
C HIS A 19 -8.50 -14.25 -9.62
N ASN A 20 -7.42 -14.44 -8.85
CA ASN A 20 -7.27 -15.58 -7.95
C ASN A 20 -6.78 -15.13 -6.55
N PRO A 21 -7.68 -15.05 -5.57
CA PRO A 21 -7.36 -14.72 -4.17
C PRO A 21 -6.45 -15.73 -3.45
N GLN A 22 -6.12 -16.87 -4.07
CA GLN A 22 -5.17 -17.86 -3.52
C GLN A 22 -3.72 -17.64 -3.97
N VAL A 23 -3.47 -16.70 -4.88
CA VAL A 23 -2.09 -16.35 -5.30
C VAL A 23 -1.31 -15.83 -4.10
N GLU A 24 -0.12 -16.37 -3.82
CA GLU A 24 0.66 -15.96 -2.65
C GLU A 24 0.95 -14.44 -2.63
N PRO A 25 0.90 -13.78 -1.45
CA PRO A 25 1.30 -12.39 -1.30
C PRO A 25 2.72 -12.12 -1.81
N LEU A 26 2.88 -11.09 -2.63
CA LEU A 26 4.17 -10.69 -3.15
C LEU A 26 4.97 -9.91 -2.10
N ARG A 27 6.17 -10.40 -1.76
CA ARG A 27 7.11 -9.77 -0.84
C ARG A 27 8.40 -9.43 -1.58
N LEU A 28 8.60 -8.16 -1.89
CA LEU A 28 9.75 -7.66 -2.65
C LEU A 28 10.58 -6.67 -1.85
N PHE A 29 11.91 -6.84 -1.93
CA PHE A 29 12.88 -5.87 -1.46
C PHE A 29 13.65 -5.31 -2.66
N ILE A 30 13.45 -4.03 -2.96
CA ILE A 30 14.11 -3.34 -4.08
C ILE A 30 15.13 -2.37 -3.50
N THR A 31 16.40 -2.57 -3.84
CA THR A 31 17.52 -1.72 -3.40
C THR A 31 18.29 -1.16 -4.58
N GLY A 32 19.16 -0.18 -4.33
CA GLY A 32 20.02 0.45 -5.33
C GLY A 32 20.57 1.78 -4.83
N GLY A 33 21.63 2.28 -5.47
CA GLY A 33 22.31 3.53 -5.08
C GLY A 33 21.41 4.77 -5.06
N ALA A 34 21.92 5.88 -4.51
CA ALA A 34 21.20 7.15 -4.56
C ALA A 34 20.95 7.58 -6.02
N GLY A 35 19.81 8.21 -6.29
CA GLY A 35 19.48 8.69 -7.64
C GLY A 35 19.02 7.63 -8.65
N THR A 36 18.99 6.34 -8.29
CA THR A 36 18.58 5.25 -9.22
C THR A 36 17.08 5.19 -9.54
N GLY A 37 16.29 6.22 -9.21
CA GLY A 37 14.87 6.30 -9.57
C GLY A 37 13.89 5.42 -8.77
N LYS A 38 14.30 4.84 -7.63
CA LYS A 38 13.43 3.97 -6.80
C LYS A 38 12.08 4.61 -6.43
N SER A 39 12.09 5.87 -6.02
CA SER A 39 10.86 6.60 -5.67
C SER A 39 9.94 6.79 -6.88
N HIS A 40 10.50 6.91 -8.09
CA HIS A 40 9.73 6.98 -9.32
C HIS A 40 9.09 5.62 -9.63
N LEU A 41 9.87 4.54 -9.56
CA LEU A 41 9.35 3.18 -9.72
C LEU A 41 8.21 2.87 -8.73
N LEU A 42 8.36 3.24 -7.46
CA LEU A 42 7.31 3.07 -6.44
C LEU A 42 6.00 3.79 -6.83
N LYS A 43 6.09 5.02 -7.35
CA LYS A 43 4.91 5.77 -7.82
C LYS A 43 4.24 5.09 -9.01
N CYS A 44 5.01 4.58 -9.97
CA CYS A 44 4.48 3.83 -11.11
C CYS A 44 3.78 2.54 -10.66
N LEU A 45 4.41 1.78 -9.77
CA LEU A 45 3.83 0.55 -9.20
C LEU A 45 2.53 0.84 -8.47
N HIS A 46 2.51 1.87 -7.62
CA HIS A 46 1.31 2.29 -6.90
C HIS A 46 0.17 2.68 -7.85
N TYR A 47 0.47 3.45 -8.89
CA TYR A 47 -0.52 3.83 -9.89
C TYR A 47 -1.12 2.62 -10.62
N GLU A 48 -0.28 1.72 -11.14
CA GLU A 48 -0.75 0.56 -11.90
C GLU A 48 -1.48 -0.46 -11.00
N ALA A 49 -0.98 -0.72 -9.79
CA ALA A 49 -1.66 -1.59 -8.84
C ALA A 49 -3.04 -1.03 -8.45
N THR A 50 -3.13 0.27 -8.16
CA THR A 50 -4.42 0.94 -7.88
C THR A 50 -5.36 0.81 -9.08
N ARG A 51 -4.88 1.09 -10.29
CA ARG A 51 -5.68 0.95 -11.52
C ARG A 51 -6.19 -0.48 -11.72
N ILE A 52 -5.37 -1.51 -11.45
CA ILE A 52 -5.76 -2.92 -11.59
C ILE A 52 -6.81 -3.29 -10.54
N PHE A 53 -6.55 -3.00 -9.26
CA PHE A 53 -7.46 -3.42 -8.19
C PHE A 53 -8.77 -2.62 -8.19
N SER A 54 -8.76 -1.34 -8.58
CA SER A 54 -9.99 -0.55 -8.77
C SER A 54 -10.88 -1.06 -9.89
N ARG A 55 -10.41 -1.93 -10.80
CA ARG A 55 -11.27 -2.57 -11.81
C ARG A 55 -12.15 -3.68 -11.24
N LYS A 56 -11.88 -4.15 -10.02
CA LYS A 56 -12.78 -5.07 -9.30
C LYS A 56 -14.19 -4.51 -9.13
N LYS A 57 -14.32 -3.17 -9.15
CA LYS A 57 -15.56 -2.40 -9.24
C LYS A 57 -16.50 -2.79 -10.38
N GLN A 58 -16.00 -3.38 -11.48
CA GLN A 58 -16.85 -3.87 -12.58
C GLN A 58 -17.38 -5.29 -12.34
N LEU A 59 -16.77 -6.02 -11.40
CA LEU A 59 -17.11 -7.41 -11.08
C LEU A 59 -18.05 -7.53 -9.88
N ASP A 60 -18.11 -6.50 -9.02
CA ASP A 60 -18.96 -6.47 -7.82
C ASP A 60 -19.64 -5.09 -7.66
N PRO A 61 -20.96 -4.99 -7.92
CA PRO A 61 -21.72 -3.74 -7.82
C PRO A 61 -21.75 -3.13 -6.41
N ASP A 62 -21.51 -3.93 -5.37
CA ASP A 62 -21.60 -3.51 -3.97
C ASP A 62 -20.25 -2.95 -3.43
N GLU A 63 -19.20 -2.88 -4.27
CA GLU A 63 -17.89 -2.37 -3.85
C GLU A 63 -17.92 -0.85 -3.55
N ASN A 64 -17.49 -0.50 -2.33
CA ASN A 64 -17.48 0.88 -1.86
C ASN A 64 -16.46 1.73 -2.64
N ILE A 65 -16.92 2.89 -3.14
CA ILE A 65 -16.14 3.81 -3.98
C ILE A 65 -14.88 4.35 -3.25
N ASN A 66 -14.87 4.33 -1.92
CA ASN A 66 -13.78 4.87 -1.10
C ASN A 66 -12.77 3.80 -0.63
N GLU A 67 -12.77 2.60 -1.22
CA GLU A 67 -11.86 1.54 -0.83
C GLU A 67 -10.38 1.85 -1.13
N ILE A 68 -9.54 1.65 -0.12
CA ILE A 68 -8.10 1.80 -0.23
C ILE A 68 -7.50 0.47 -0.67
N HIS A 69 -7.23 0.32 -1.97
CA HIS A 69 -6.61 -0.90 -2.49
C HIS A 69 -5.09 -0.94 -2.33
N THR A 70 -4.44 0.22 -2.26
CA THR A 70 -2.99 0.32 -2.09
C THR A 70 -2.62 1.48 -1.16
N LEU A 71 -1.50 1.36 -0.45
CA LEU A 71 -1.03 2.35 0.52
C LEU A 71 0.49 2.53 0.40
N ILE A 72 0.94 3.77 0.23
CA ILE A 72 2.36 4.11 0.30
C ILE A 72 2.70 4.58 1.71
N THR A 73 3.67 3.90 2.34
CA THR A 73 4.22 4.31 3.64
C THR A 73 5.71 4.59 3.58
N ALA A 74 6.18 5.52 4.41
CA ALA A 74 7.61 5.75 4.64
C ALA A 74 7.93 5.85 6.14
N PHE A 75 9.23 5.79 6.48
CA PHE A 75 9.67 5.87 7.88
C PHE A 75 9.66 7.29 8.46
N THR A 76 9.89 8.31 7.62
CA THR A 76 9.94 9.72 8.05
C THR A 76 8.90 10.56 7.30
N GLY A 77 8.50 11.68 7.90
CA GLY A 77 7.55 12.61 7.28
C GLY A 77 8.04 13.16 5.94
N ALA A 78 9.31 13.56 5.85
CA ALA A 78 9.88 14.07 4.61
C ALA A 78 9.88 13.02 3.48
N ALA A 79 10.25 11.77 3.79
CA ALA A 79 10.21 10.69 2.81
C ALA A 79 8.77 10.39 2.36
N ALA A 80 7.80 10.40 3.28
CA ALA A 80 6.39 10.19 2.98
C ALA A 80 5.85 11.24 2.01
N VAL A 81 6.13 12.53 2.27
CA VAL A 81 5.76 13.64 1.38
C VAL A 81 6.36 13.46 -0.01
N ASN A 82 7.63 13.08 -0.12
CA ASN A 82 8.30 12.89 -1.41
C ASN A 82 7.66 11.81 -2.30
N VAL A 83 7.07 10.77 -1.69
CA VAL A 83 6.40 9.68 -2.39
C VAL A 83 4.89 9.83 -2.44
N GLY A 84 4.31 10.90 -1.88
CA GLY A 84 2.87 11.12 -1.82
C GLY A 84 2.15 10.16 -0.87
N GLY A 85 2.83 9.67 0.16
CA GLY A 85 2.31 8.72 1.14
C GLY A 85 2.21 9.30 2.55
N VAL A 86 2.08 8.41 3.52
CA VAL A 86 2.05 8.75 4.96
C VAL A 86 3.16 8.01 5.71
N THR A 87 3.43 8.37 6.96
CA THR A 87 4.36 7.57 7.76
C THR A 87 3.73 6.25 8.17
N ILE A 88 4.52 5.20 8.37
CA ILE A 88 4.04 3.92 8.92
C ILE A 88 3.35 4.13 10.28
N HIS A 89 3.85 5.05 11.10
CA HIS A 89 3.27 5.43 12.38
C HIS A 89 1.85 5.98 12.23
N SER A 90 1.67 6.99 11.38
CA SER A 90 0.35 7.58 11.11
C SER A 90 -0.61 6.61 10.42
N ALA A 91 -0.09 5.76 9.52
CA ALA A 91 -0.89 4.79 8.77
C ALA A 91 -1.57 3.76 9.68
N PHE A 92 -0.83 3.26 10.68
CA PHE A 92 -1.28 2.17 11.55
C PHE A 92 -1.56 2.62 12.99
N GLY A 93 -1.53 3.93 13.27
CA GLY A 93 -1.78 4.46 14.60
C GLY A 93 -0.72 4.08 15.64
N ILE A 94 0.52 3.78 15.21
CA ILE A 94 1.63 3.44 16.09
C ILE A 94 2.13 4.73 16.73
N GLY A 95 1.96 4.85 18.04
CA GLY A 95 2.42 6.03 18.76
C GLY A 95 3.93 6.12 18.86
N THR A 96 4.45 7.35 18.86
CA THR A 96 5.88 7.66 18.88
C THR A 96 6.42 7.90 20.29
N GLN A 97 5.55 7.93 21.31
CA GLN A 97 5.91 8.18 22.71
C GLN A 97 5.82 6.89 23.53
N PHE A 98 6.77 6.68 24.44
CA PHE A 98 6.83 5.51 25.33
C PHE A 98 5.56 5.31 26.16
N GLN A 99 4.86 6.40 26.54
CA GLN A 99 3.58 6.35 27.25
C GLN A 99 2.40 5.88 26.36
N SER A 100 2.52 6.03 25.03
CA SER A 100 1.51 5.60 24.07
C SER A 100 1.66 4.15 23.63
N LEU A 101 2.79 3.47 23.92
CA LEU A 101 2.94 2.04 23.67
C LEU A 101 2.09 1.19 24.63
N ASN A 102 1.78 1.72 25.81
CA ASN A 102 0.95 1.07 26.83
C ASN A 102 -0.55 1.41 26.71
N ASN A 103 -0.90 2.44 25.96
CA ASN A 103 -2.30 2.80 25.70
C ASN A 103 -2.77 2.06 24.46
N GLN A 104 -3.46 0.94 24.67
CA GLN A 104 -4.17 0.25 23.60
C GLN A 104 -5.10 1.24 22.88
N LEU A 105 -5.11 1.19 21.54
CA LEU A 105 -6.09 1.94 20.75
C LEU A 105 -7.49 1.58 21.26
N SER A 106 -8.35 2.58 21.46
CA SER A 106 -9.75 2.33 21.84
C SER A 106 -10.43 1.43 20.80
N SER A 107 -11.43 0.65 21.24
CA SER A 107 -12.24 -0.21 20.36
C SER A 107 -12.74 0.53 19.12
N ASP A 108 -13.17 1.78 19.31
CA ASP A 108 -13.74 2.61 18.24
C ASP A 108 -12.68 2.99 17.21
N LYS A 109 -11.48 3.35 17.69
CA LYS A 109 -10.36 3.72 16.82
C LYS A 109 -9.84 2.51 16.06
N LEU A 110 -9.74 1.35 16.71
CA LEU A 110 -9.39 0.08 16.06
C LEU A 110 -10.41 -0.29 14.99
N ASN A 111 -11.70 -0.15 15.28
CA ASN A 111 -12.75 -0.46 14.32
C ASN A 111 -12.69 0.47 13.11
N SER A 112 -12.43 1.76 13.33
CA SER A 112 -12.21 2.73 12.24
C SER A 112 -11.04 2.31 11.33
N TYR A 113 -9.90 1.90 11.89
CA TYR A 113 -8.77 1.40 11.10
C TYR A 113 -9.12 0.11 10.33
N ARG A 114 -9.81 -0.83 10.97
CA ARG A 114 -10.25 -2.08 10.31
C ARG A 114 -11.13 -1.79 9.10
N CYS A 115 -12.17 -0.98 9.26
CA CYS A 115 -13.05 -0.59 8.15
C CYS A 115 -12.28 0.15 7.05
N LYS A 116 -11.38 1.07 7.42
CA LYS A 116 -10.64 1.89 6.45
C LYS A 116 -9.63 1.08 5.63
N LEU A 117 -9.00 0.07 6.22
CA LEU A 117 -7.93 -0.71 5.60
C LEU A 117 -8.36 -2.12 5.17
N GLN A 118 -9.65 -2.46 5.27
CA GLN A 118 -10.17 -3.81 5.01
C GLN A 118 -9.89 -4.31 3.59
N SER A 119 -9.81 -3.41 2.61
CA SER A 119 -9.64 -3.74 1.19
C SER A 119 -8.20 -3.61 0.69
N LEU A 120 -7.26 -3.32 1.61
CA LEU A 120 -5.85 -3.20 1.29
C LEU A 120 -5.30 -4.55 0.78
N LYS A 121 -4.63 -4.53 -0.38
CA LYS A 121 -4.13 -5.74 -1.06
C LYS A 121 -2.65 -6.02 -0.82
#